data_AF-A0A7D5N6U0-F1
#
_entry.id   AF-A0A7D5N6U0-F1
#
_cell.length_a   1.000
_cell.length_b   1.000
_cell.length_c   1.000
_cell.angle_alpha   90.00
_cell.angle_beta   90.00
_cell.angle_gamma   90.00
#
_symmetry.space_group_name_H-M   'P 1'
#
loop_
_entity.id
_entity.type
_entity.pdbx_description
1 polymer ?
#
loop_
_entity_poly.entity_id
_entity_poly.type
_entity_poly.pdbx_seq_one_letter_code
_entity_poly.pdbx_strand_id
1 'polypeptide(L)'
;MANDQSTVLVNYRIRLNYAEVPLTLNYFDNKKNHFGGGIAYAQLFSSKETYQDGFGAKYEQDAKLYPFRKFDLNFLLHDLPISGKVFI
;
A
#
# COMPACT_ATOMS: atom_id res chain seq x y z
N MET A 1 32.93 20.05 20.94
CA MET A 1 31.63 20.38 21.57
C MET A 1 30.59 20.45 20.46
N ALA A 2 29.41 19.89 20.72
CA ALA A 2 28.38 19.56 19.74
C ALA A 2 27.92 20.74 18.88
N ASN A 3 27.73 20.49 17.59
CA ASN A 3 26.81 21.28 16.76
C ASN A 3 25.61 20.38 16.45
N ASP A 4 24.90 20.00 17.51
CA ASP A 4 23.54 19.46 17.42
C ASP A 4 22.63 20.66 17.12
N GLN A 5 22.64 21.11 15.86
CA GLN A 5 21.55 21.95 15.35
C GLN A 5 20.35 21.03 15.28
N SER A 6 19.69 20.86 16.43
CA SER A 6 18.35 20.33 16.52
C SER A 6 17.46 21.32 15.76
N THR A 7 17.40 21.17 14.43
CA THR A 7 16.28 21.65 13.64
C THR A 7 15.08 20.98 14.26
N VAL A 8 14.33 21.73 15.07
CA VAL A 8 13.17 21.23 15.78
C VAL A 8 12.15 20.84 14.73
N LEU A 9 12.13 19.56 14.38
CA LEU A 9 11.17 19.01 13.45
C LEU A 9 9.83 18.93 14.19
N VAL A 10 9.01 19.98 14.04
CA VAL A 10 7.72 20.08 14.76
C VAL A 10 6.70 19.14 14.16
N ASN A 11 6.70 19.00 12.84
CA ASN A 11 5.72 18.17 12.15
C ASN A 11 6.35 17.49 10.93
N TYR A 12 6.10 16.20 10.80
CA TYR A 12 6.60 15.38 9.71
C TYR A 12 5.45 14.54 9.16
N ARG A 13 5.17 14.67 7.86
CA ARG A 13 4.08 13.95 7.21
C ARG A 13 4.53 13.39 5.86
N ILE A 14 4.32 12.09 5.69
CA ILE A 14 4.48 11.40 4.42
C ILE A 14 3.09 11.08 3.87
N ARG A 15 2.88 11.36 2.58
CA ARG A 15 1.68 10.99 1.83
C ARG A 15 2.08 10.06 0.69
N LEU A 16 1.47 8.89 0.64
CA LEU A 16 1.68 7.89 -0.40
C LEU A 16 0.39 7.71 -1.19
N ASN A 17 0.47 7.86 -2.50
CA ASN A 17 -0.66 7.64 -3.42
C ASN A 17 -0.46 6.32 -4.15
N TYR A 18 -1.16 5.28 -3.70
CA TYR A 18 -1.19 3.98 -4.34
C TYR A 18 -2.41 3.85 -5.25
N ALA A 19 -2.21 3.32 -6.44
CA ALA A 19 -3.27 2.87 -7.32
C ALA A 19 -3.30 1.34 -7.30
N GLU A 20 -4.48 0.78 -7.05
CA GLU A 20 -4.68 -0.67 -7.00
C GLU A 20 -5.66 -1.11 -8.08
N VAL A 21 -5.30 -2.18 -8.78
CA VAL A 21 -6.13 -2.81 -9.81
C VAL A 21 -6.37 -4.25 -9.40
N PRO A 22 -7.53 -4.56 -8.78
CA PRO A 22 -7.93 -5.93 -8.51
C PRO A 22 -8.58 -6.54 -9.77
N LEU A 23 -8.08 -7.69 -10.20
CA LEU A 23 -8.67 -8.53 -11.24
C LEU A 23 -9.08 -9.86 -10.62
N THR A 24 -10.39 -10.13 -10.61
CA THR A 24 -10.93 -11.38 -10.05
C THR A 24 -11.60 -12.20 -11.15
N LEU A 25 -11.16 -13.45 -11.30
CA LEU A 25 -11.75 -14.44 -12.17
C LEU A 25 -12.54 -15.42 -11.29
N ASN A 26 -13.84 -15.51 -11.53
CA ASN A 26 -14.72 -16.47 -10.86
C ASN A 26 -15.24 -17.45 -11.90
N TYR A 27 -15.00 -18.74 -11.66
CA TYR A 27 -15.53 -19.82 -12.47
C TYR A 27 -16.68 -20.50 -11.74
N PHE A 28 -17.88 -20.36 -12.31
CA PHE A 28 -19.09 -21.00 -11.80
C PHE A 28 -19.35 -22.25 -12.62
N ASP A 29 -19.09 -23.43 -12.04
CA ASP A 29 -19.50 -24.70 -12.66
C ASP A 29 -20.98 -24.99 -12.29
N ASN A 30 -21.73 -25.59 -13.21
CA ASN A 30 -23.11 -26.04 -12.98
C ASN A 30 -23.22 -27.07 -11.84
N LYS A 31 -22.08 -27.67 -11.43
CA LYS A 31 -21.97 -28.62 -10.33
C LYS A 31 -21.62 -27.96 -8.99
N LYS A 32 -22.40 -26.99 -8.49
CA LYS A 32 -22.37 -26.52 -7.07
C LYS A 32 -20.98 -26.22 -6.44
N ASN A 33 -19.93 -26.12 -7.24
CA ASN A 33 -18.55 -25.93 -6.84
C ASN A 33 -18.14 -24.59 -7.41
N HIS A 34 -17.63 -23.72 -6.55
CA HIS A 34 -17.16 -22.40 -6.94
C HIS A 34 -15.66 -22.35 -6.72
N PHE A 35 -14.96 -22.13 -7.81
CA PHE A 35 -13.54 -21.85 -7.78
C PHE A 35 -13.32 -20.45 -8.37
N GLY A 36 -12.55 -19.65 -7.66
CA GLY A 36 -12.17 -18.33 -8.13
C GLY A 36 -10.73 -18.02 -7.75
N GLY A 37 -10.17 -17.06 -8.44
CA GLY A 37 -8.90 -16.48 -8.10
C GLY A 37 -8.93 -14.98 -8.36
N GLY A 38 -8.30 -14.23 -7.48
CA GLY A 38 -8.03 -12.82 -7.67
C GLY A 38 -6.53 -12.58 -7.81
N ILE A 39 -6.15 -11.66 -8.69
CA ILE A 39 -4.84 -11.01 -8.63
C ILE A 39 -5.08 -9.53 -8.35
N ALA A 40 -4.25 -8.91 -7.53
CA ALA A 40 -4.28 -7.47 -7.30
C ALA A 40 -2.89 -6.90 -7.58
N TYR A 41 -2.85 -5.92 -8.48
CA TYR A 41 -1.64 -5.15 -8.77
C TYR A 41 -1.74 -3.78 -8.11
N ALA A 42 -0.85 -3.50 -7.17
CA ALA A 42 -0.74 -2.20 -6.53
C ALA A 42 0.52 -1.49 -7.02
N GLN A 43 0.41 -0.21 -7.36
CA GLN A 43 1.52 0.62 -7.81
C GLN A 43 1.52 1.96 -7.09
N LEU A 44 2.70 2.37 -6.60
CA LEU A 44 2.94 3.69 -6.03
C LEU A 44 3.05 4.72 -7.15
N PHE A 45 2.07 5.61 -7.25
CA PHE A 45 2.04 6.67 -8.26
C PHE A 45 2.84 7.90 -7.83
N SER A 46 2.76 8.27 -6.55
CA SER A 46 3.45 9.45 -6.03
C SER A 46 3.68 9.32 -4.52
N SER A 47 4.85 9.77 -4.06
CA SER A 47 5.21 9.84 -2.65
C SER A 47 5.66 11.27 -2.32
N LYS A 48 4.87 11.98 -1.52
CA LYS A 48 5.16 13.36 -1.12
C LYS A 48 5.51 13.43 0.35
N GLU A 49 6.54 14.19 0.65
CA GLU A 49 7.01 14.43 2.01
C GLU A 49 6.85 15.90 2.35
N THR A 50 6.25 16.18 3.49
CA THR A 50 6.07 17.54 4.00
C THR A 50 6.66 17.61 5.40
N TYR A 51 7.61 18.53 5.60
CA TYR A 51 8.20 18.80 6.90
C TYR A 51 7.95 20.25 7.31
N GLN A 52 7.73 20.46 8.61
CA GLN A 52 7.59 21.77 9.22
C GLN A 52 8.70 21.98 10.25
N ASP A 53 9.45 23.06 10.06
CA ASP A 53 10.51 23.49 10.98
C ASP A 53 9.91 24.24 12.19
N GLY A 54 10.70 24.37 13.27
CA GLY A 54 10.38 25.09 14.51
C GLY A 54 10.00 26.56 14.31
N PHE A 55 10.35 27.14 13.17
CA PHE A 55 10.01 28.51 12.76
C PHE A 55 8.71 28.60 11.96
N GLY A 56 8.00 27.48 11.76
CA GLY A 56 6.69 27.44 11.08
C GLY A 56 6.75 27.33 9.56
N ALA A 57 7.94 27.39 8.95
CA ALA A 57 8.13 27.18 7.52
C ALA A 57 7.78 25.73 7.12
N LYS A 58 7.02 25.58 6.03
CA LYS A 58 6.61 24.29 5.48
C LYS A 58 7.35 24.04 4.18
N TYR A 59 7.99 22.88 4.09
CA TYR A 59 8.72 22.46 2.90
C TYR A 59 8.06 21.19 2.35
N GLU A 60 7.82 21.16 1.05
CA GLU A 60 7.30 20.00 0.34
C GLU A 60 8.38 19.48 -0.61
N GLN A 61 8.75 18.22 -0.46
CA GLN A 61 9.75 17.56 -1.30
C GLN A 61 9.26 16.18 -1.73
N ASP A 62 9.79 15.69 -2.85
CA ASP A 62 9.60 14.30 -3.23
C ASP A 62 10.23 13.40 -2.17
N ALA A 63 9.49 12.39 -1.71
CA ALA A 63 9.91 11.45 -0.68
C ALA A 63 10.94 10.42 -1.22
N LYS A 64 11.97 10.89 -1.94
CA LYS A 64 12.99 10.08 -2.62
C LYS A 64 13.91 9.32 -1.66
N LEU A 65 14.05 9.79 -0.41
CA LEU A 65 14.94 9.16 0.57
C LEU A 65 14.38 7.86 1.15
N TYR A 66 13.06 7.67 1.12
CA TYR A 66 12.44 6.48 1.71
C TYR A 66 12.22 5.38 0.65
N PRO A 67 12.65 4.12 0.91
CA PRO A 67 12.49 3.01 -0.01
C PRO A 67 11.05 2.45 0.05
N PHE A 68 10.05 3.27 -0.28
CA PHE A 68 8.68 2.80 -0.35
C PHE A 68 8.53 1.73 -1.43
N ARG A 69 7.74 0.69 -1.12
CA ARG A 69 7.44 -0.38 -2.06
C ARG A 69 6.68 0.20 -3.26
N LYS A 70 7.31 0.19 -4.43
CA LYS A 70 6.79 0.84 -5.65
C LYS A 70 5.72 0.02 -6.36
N PHE A 71 5.81 -1.30 -6.25
CA PHE A 71 4.86 -2.24 -6.81
C PHE A 71 4.63 -3.38 -5.84
N ASP A 72 3.42 -3.90 -5.81
CA ASP A 72 3.04 -5.07 -5.04
C ASP A 72 2.06 -5.92 -5.87
N LEU A 73 2.26 -7.23 -5.85
CA LEU A 73 1.46 -8.21 -6.57
C LEU A 73 0.91 -9.20 -5.56
N ASN A 74 -0.41 -9.18 -5.37
CA ASN A 74 -1.12 -10.10 -4.50
C ASN A 74 -1.91 -11.09 -5.34
N PHE A 75 -1.95 -12.34 -4.90
CA PHE A 75 -2.81 -13.36 -5.48
C PHE A 75 -3.67 -13.96 -4.37
N LEU A 76 -4.92 -14.24 -4.72
CA LEU A 76 -5.92 -14.85 -3.88
C LEU A 76 -6.46 -16.04 -4.66
N LEU A 77 -6.51 -17.20 -4.01
CA LEU A 77 -7.16 -18.39 -4.55
C LEU A 77 -8.23 -18.78 -3.55
N HIS A 78 -9.47 -18.92 -4.01
CA HIS A 78 -10.55 -19.42 -3.18
C HIS A 78 -11.23 -20.60 -3.88
N ASP A 79 -11.14 -21.76 -3.23
CA ASP A 79 -11.89 -22.96 -3.58
C ASP A 79 -12.90 -23.21 -2.45
N LEU A 80 -14.20 -23.18 -2.76
CA LEU A 80 -15.24 -23.35 -1.76
C LEU A 80 -16.09 -24.60 -2.09
N PRO A 81 -15.80 -25.75 -1.45
CA PRO A 81 -16.76 -26.84 -1.42
C PRO A 81 -17.90 -26.50 -0.44
N ILE A 82 -19.15 -26.67 -0.86
CA ILE A 82 -20.36 -26.42 -0.03
C ILE A 82 -20.38 -27.25 1.29
N SER A 83 -19.45 -28.20 1.48
CA SER A 83 -19.37 -29.07 2.67
C SER A 83 -18.07 -28.96 3.49
N GLY A 84 -17.21 -27.95 3.30
CA GLY A 84 -15.93 -27.87 4.01
C GLY A 84 -15.66 -26.52 4.66
N LYS A 85 -15.49 -26.51 5.98
CA LYS A 85 -14.96 -25.38 6.77
C LYS A 85 -13.88 -24.59 6.01
N VAL A 86 -14.11 -23.29 5.87
CA VAL A 86 -13.09 -22.31 5.50
C VAL A 86 -12.20 -22.10 6.72
N PHE A 87 -10.92 -22.49 6.62
CA PHE A 87 -9.87 -22.07 7.54
C PHE A 87 -9.02 -21.04 6.82
N ILE A 88 -9.31 -19.76 7.04
CA ILE A 88 -8.41 -18.61 6.94
C ILE A 88 -9.03 -17.45 7.69
#